data_AF-A0AAD5G0D1-F1
#
_entry.id   AF-A0AAD5G0D1-F1
#
_cell.length_a   1.000
_cell.length_b   1.000
_cell.length_c   1.000
_cell.angle_alpha   90.00
_cell.angle_beta   90.00
_cell.angle_gamma   90.00
#
_symmetry.space_group_name_H-M   'P 1'
#
loop_
_entity.id
_entity.type
_entity.pdbx_description
1 polymer ?
#
loop_
_entity_poly.entity_id
_entity_poly.type
_entity_poly.pdbx_seq_one_letter_code
_entity_poly.pdbx_strand_id
1 'polypeptide(L)'
;MPTVGGLAFSLASGAAIRLFQTSLSGSPGKLSQKLIGYGSIMTLTGSLYYFVLDPQIEQNRELLSRRLSALREQRERKSDLVSFEEQESRLFTARDKGRFFRLFDKYSQPYK
;
A
#
# COMPACT_ATOMS: atom_id res chain seq x y z
N MET A 1 0.40 7.17 15.38
CA MET A 1 0.87 8.55 15.67
C MET A 1 1.16 9.22 14.35
N PRO A 2 0.73 10.48 14.13
CA PRO A 2 0.90 11.13 12.85
C PRO A 2 2.36 11.26 12.50
N THR A 3 2.75 10.58 11.41
CA THR A 3 4.12 10.62 10.95
C THR A 3 4.44 12.01 10.42
N VAL A 4 5.59 12.57 10.84
CA VAL A 4 6.06 13.88 10.35
C VAL A 4 6.14 13.87 8.82
N GLY A 5 6.56 12.75 8.23
CA GLY A 5 6.58 12.57 6.77
C GLY A 5 5.19 12.60 6.13
N GLY A 6 4.19 11.95 6.73
CA GLY A 6 2.82 11.96 6.22
C GLY A 6 2.16 13.34 6.30
N LEU A 7 2.40 14.07 7.38
CA LEU A 7 1.96 15.47 7.50
C LEU A 7 2.66 16.37 6.48
N ALA A 8 3.98 16.28 6.34
CA ALA A 8 4.72 17.07 5.37
C ALA A 8 4.26 16.78 3.93
N PHE A 9 4.07 15.50 3.59
CA PHE A 9 3.56 15.09 2.29
C PHE A 9 2.14 15.62 2.04
N SER A 10 1.26 15.56 3.04
CA SER A 10 -0.10 16.09 2.94
C SER A 10 -0.12 17.61 2.71
N LEU A 11 0.71 18.36 3.43
CA LEU A 11 0.84 19.81 3.24
C LEU A 11 1.40 20.13 1.85
N ALA A 12 2.44 19.41 1.41
CA ALA A 12 3.00 19.55 0.07
C ALA A 12 1.98 19.22 -1.04
N SER A 13 1.16 18.19 -0.82
CA SER A 13 0.06 17.82 -1.72
C SER A 13 -0.97 18.93 -1.81
N GLY A 14 -1.34 19.56 -0.69
CA GLY A 14 -2.23 20.71 -0.67
C GLY A 14 -1.68 21.92 -1.43
N ALA A 15 -0.38 22.20 -1.28
CA ALA A 15 0.29 23.23 -2.06
C ALA A 15 0.31 22.91 -3.57
N ALA A 16 0.56 21.66 -3.95
CA ALA A 16 0.51 21.20 -5.34
C ALA A 16 -0.89 21.32 -5.95
N ILE A 17 -1.94 20.95 -5.20
CA ILE A 17 -3.34 21.13 -5.60
C ILE A 17 -3.64 22.60 -5.84
N ARG A 18 -3.21 23.50 -4.95
CA ARG A 18 -3.41 24.93 -5.12
C ARG A 18 -2.67 25.47 -6.34
N LEU A 19 -1.43 25.03 -6.56
CA LEU A 19 -0.67 25.39 -7.76
C LEU A 19 -1.41 24.99 -9.03
N PHE A 20 -1.86 23.73 -9.10
CA PHE A 20 -2.62 23.20 -10.23
C PHE A 20 -3.95 23.94 -10.45
N GLN A 21 -4.65 24.26 -9.36
CA GLN A 21 -5.87 25.09 -9.45
C GLN A 21 -5.54 26.46 -10.04
N THR A 22 -4.49 27.14 -9.55
CA THR A 22 -4.11 28.47 -10.05
C THR A 22 -3.59 28.47 -11.47
N SER A 23 -3.00 27.36 -11.96
CA SER A 23 -2.64 27.25 -13.38
C SER A 23 -3.85 27.10 -14.28
N LEU A 24 -4.93 26.49 -13.79
CA LEU A 24 -6.18 26.32 -14.55
C LEU A 24 -7.08 27.54 -14.51
N SER A 25 -7.33 28.11 -13.32
CA SER A 25 -8.28 29.20 -13.12
C SER A 25 -7.66 30.60 -13.24
N GLY A 26 -6.34 30.67 -13.41
CA GLY A 26 -5.58 31.91 -13.27
C GLY A 26 -5.25 32.25 -11.81
N SER A 27 -4.18 33.03 -11.64
CA SER A 27 -3.69 33.43 -10.31
C SER A 27 -4.42 34.68 -9.83
N PRO A 28 -4.86 34.74 -8.55
CA PRO A 28 -5.49 35.95 -8.02
C PRO A 28 -4.48 37.11 -7.97
N GLY A 29 -4.94 38.32 -8.30
CA GLY A 29 -4.05 39.50 -8.39
C GLY A 29 -3.47 39.96 -7.05
N LYS A 30 -4.16 39.70 -5.92
CA LYS A 30 -3.72 40.12 -4.59
C LYS A 30 -2.91 39.02 -3.89
N LEU A 31 -1.77 39.38 -3.31
CA LEU A 31 -0.89 38.45 -2.57
C LEU A 31 -1.58 37.82 -1.35
N SER A 32 -2.42 38.57 -0.64
CA SER A 32 -3.21 38.05 0.50
C SER A 32 -4.16 36.91 0.08
N GLN A 33 -4.82 37.03 -1.07
CA GLN A 33 -5.70 35.99 -1.60
C GLN A 33 -4.92 34.73 -2.02
N LYS A 34 -3.67 34.89 -2.49
CA LYS A 34 -2.77 33.75 -2.73
C LYS A 34 -2.48 33.03 -1.42
N LEU A 35 -2.00 33.74 -0.41
CA LEU A 35 -1.62 33.18 0.89
C LEU A 35 -2.81 32.49 1.58
N ILE A 36 -3.98 33.12 1.61
CA ILE A 36 -5.19 32.51 2.18
C ILE A 36 -5.59 31.24 1.41
N GLY A 37 -5.45 31.25 0.08
CA GLY A 37 -5.74 30.08 -0.76
C GLY A 37 -4.79 28.91 -0.50
N TYR A 38 -3.49 29.16 -0.36
CA TYR A 38 -2.53 28.11 0.01
C TYR A 38 -2.77 27.62 1.43
N GLY A 39 -2.93 28.52 2.39
CA GLY A 39 -3.19 28.18 3.79
C GLY A 39 -4.44 27.31 3.94
N SER A 40 -5.57 27.71 3.35
CA SER A 40 -6.82 26.96 3.44
C SER A 40 -6.71 25.55 2.86
N ILE A 41 -6.13 25.38 1.66
CA ILE A 41 -6.00 24.05 1.04
C ILE A 41 -4.99 23.18 1.81
N MET A 42 -3.86 23.74 2.23
CA MET A 42 -2.87 23.01 3.03
C MET A 42 -3.44 22.58 4.39
N THR A 43 -4.19 23.44 5.06
CA THR A 43 -4.88 23.07 6.32
C THR A 43 -5.93 21.99 6.08
N LEU A 44 -6.67 22.06 4.97
CA LEU A 44 -7.67 21.06 4.61
C LEU A 44 -7.03 19.70 4.33
N THR A 45 -5.97 19.64 3.51
CA THR A 45 -5.28 18.36 3.25
C THR A 45 -4.60 17.85 4.51
N GLY A 46 -3.95 18.72 5.28
CA GLY A 46 -3.31 18.37 6.55
C GLY A 46 -4.28 17.77 7.56
N SER A 47 -5.46 18.39 7.72
CA SER A 47 -6.52 17.87 8.59
C SER A 47 -7.12 16.57 8.07
N LEU A 48 -7.33 16.43 6.75
CA LEU A 48 -7.79 15.17 6.15
C LEU A 48 -6.79 14.04 6.42
N TYR A 49 -5.49 14.29 6.26
CA TYR A 49 -4.47 13.31 6.63
C TYR A 49 -4.56 12.95 8.11
N TYR A 50 -4.59 13.94 9.00
CA TYR A 50 -4.57 13.72 10.44
C TYR A 50 -5.79 12.95 10.95
N PHE A 51 -7.00 13.30 10.49
CA PHE A 51 -8.24 12.72 11.01
C PHE A 51 -8.69 11.46 10.28
N VAL A 52 -8.34 11.30 9.00
CA VAL A 52 -8.86 10.21 8.17
C VAL A 52 -7.78 9.22 7.79
N LEU A 53 -6.67 9.68 7.20
CA LEU A 53 -5.66 8.78 6.64
C LEU A 53 -4.77 8.18 7.73
N ASP A 54 -4.33 8.97 8.71
CA ASP A 54 -3.41 8.49 9.74
C ASP A 54 -4.01 7.34 10.59
N PRO A 55 -5.26 7.42 11.06
CA PRO A 55 -5.89 6.32 11.79
C PRO A 55 -6.05 5.06 10.93
N GLN A 56 -6.40 5.22 9.65
CA GLN A 56 -6.55 4.08 8.72
C GLN A 56 -5.20 3.40 8.43
N ILE A 57 -4.13 4.17 8.28
CA ILE A 57 -2.78 3.64 8.08
C ILE A 57 -2.34 2.87 9.32
N GLU A 58 -2.59 3.42 10.52
CA GLU A 58 -2.24 2.76 11.78
C GLU A 58 -3.00 1.44 11.95
N GLN A 59 -4.32 1.42 11.71
CA GLN A 59 -5.12 0.20 11.76
C GLN A 59 -4.62 -0.85 10.78
N ASN A 60 -4.29 -0.46 9.55
CA ASN A 60 -3.75 -1.39 8.56
C ASN A 60 -2.37 -1.93 8.94
N ARG A 61 -1.50 -1.09 9.52
CA ARG A 61 -0.20 -1.52 10.05
C ARG A 61 -0.36 -2.54 11.17
N GLU A 62 -1.32 -2.31 12.07
CA GLU A 62 -1.61 -3.23 13.16
C GLU A 62 -2.16 -4.58 12.65
N LEU A 63 -3.05 -4.57 11.66
CA LEU A 63 -3.55 -5.80 11.03
C LEU A 63 -2.43 -6.57 10.34
N LEU A 64 -1.54 -5.87 9.63
CA LEU A 64 -0.40 -6.49 8.95
C LEU A 64 0.61 -7.06 9.94
N SER A 65 0.89 -6.36 11.04
CA SER A 65 1.82 -6.86 12.07
C SER A 65 1.28 -8.13 12.73
N ARG A 66 -0.02 -8.19 13.05
CA ARG A 66 -0.69 -9.39 13.58
C ARG A 66 -0.67 -10.57 12.59
N ARG A 67 -0.90 -10.32 11.30
CA ARG A 67 -0.79 -11.39 10.28
C ARG A 67 0.64 -11.89 10.15
N LEU A 68 1.60 -10.98 10.21
CA LEU A 68 3.00 -11.31 10.09
C LEU A 68 3.50 -12.10 11.31
N SER A 69 3.05 -11.78 12.53
CA SER A 69 3.35 -12.58 13.73
C SER A 69 2.75 -13.99 13.63
N ALA A 70 1.48 -14.11 13.22
CA ALA A 70 0.84 -15.41 13.01
C ALA A 70 1.58 -16.27 11.97
N LEU A 71 2.04 -15.66 10.86
CA LEU A 71 2.84 -16.36 9.85
C LEU A 71 4.22 -16.80 10.38
N ARG A 72 4.85 -16.02 11.27
CA ARG A 72 6.10 -16.40 11.92
C ARG A 72 5.90 -17.57 12.88
N GLU A 73 4.85 -17.54 13.70
CA GLU A 73 4.50 -18.66 14.59
C GLU A 73 4.18 -19.94 13.80
N GLN A 74 3.45 -19.83 12.68
CA GLN A 74 3.20 -20.96 11.79
C GLN A 74 4.49 -21.50 11.17
N ARG A 75 5.45 -20.64 10.83
CA ARG A 75 6.75 -21.05 10.30
C ARG A 75 7.56 -21.80 11.35
N GLU A 76 7.59 -21.32 12.60
CA GLU A 76 8.28 -21.97 13.72
C GLU A 76 7.66 -23.35 14.03
N ARG A 77 6.33 -23.43 14.10
CA ARG A 77 5.64 -24.72 14.25
C ARG A 77 5.89 -25.65 13.07
N LYS A 78 5.97 -25.14 11.85
CA LYS A 78 6.32 -25.95 10.68
C LYS A 78 7.76 -26.44 10.75
N SER A 79 8.73 -25.64 11.20
CA SER A 79 10.08 -26.15 11.43
C SER A 79 10.13 -27.23 12.50
N ASP A 80 9.28 -27.15 13.53
CA ASP A 80 9.16 -28.18 14.56
C ASP A 80 8.40 -29.43 14.10
N LEU A 81 7.53 -29.31 13.09
CA LEU A 81 6.82 -30.45 12.46
C LEU A 81 7.64 -31.10 11.34
N VAL A 82 8.55 -30.37 10.70
CA VAL A 82 9.47 -30.89 9.66
C VAL A 82 10.43 -31.94 10.23
N SER A 83 10.67 -31.96 11.56
CA SER A 83 11.39 -33.06 12.21
C SER A 83 10.54 -34.31 12.48
N PHE A 84 9.21 -34.26 12.26
CA PHE A 84 8.29 -35.40 12.40
C PHE A 84 7.78 -35.97 11.05
N GLU A 85 7.92 -35.25 9.93
CA GLU A 85 7.45 -35.69 8.61
C GLU A 85 8.61 -35.88 7.60
N GLU A 86 9.46 -36.88 7.84
CA GLU A 86 10.09 -37.65 6.73
C GLU A 86 9.16 -38.77 6.26
N GLN A 87 7.86 -38.49 6.13
CA GLN A 87 6.95 -39.37 5.39
C GLN A 87 6.40 -38.62 4.17
N GLU A 88 7.07 -38.93 3.07
CA GLU A 88 6.77 -38.63 1.67
C GLU A 88 5.26 -38.44 1.38
N SER A 89 4.77 -37.20 1.41
CA SER A 89 3.39 -36.90 1.02
C SER A 89 3.26 -36.86 -0.50
N ARG A 90 2.85 -38.01 -1.07
CA ARG A 90 2.53 -38.21 -2.49
C ARG A 90 1.23 -37.53 -2.95
N LEU A 91 0.95 -36.30 -2.52
CA LEU A 91 -0.35 -35.66 -2.79
C LEU A 91 -0.37 -34.70 -3.99
N PHE A 92 0.79 -34.38 -4.59
CA PHE A 92 0.84 -33.53 -5.80
C PHE A 92 1.78 -34.11 -6.86
N THR A 93 1.47 -35.32 -7.34
CA THR A 93 1.98 -35.74 -8.64
C THR A 93 1.42 -34.79 -9.71
N ALA A 94 2.27 -34.35 -10.64
CA ALA A 94 2.02 -33.33 -11.67
C ALA A 94 0.86 -33.61 -12.66
N ARG A 95 0.01 -34.60 -12.38
CA ARG A 95 -1.10 -35.04 -13.23
C ARG A 95 -2.35 -34.16 -13.12
N ASP A 96 -2.51 -33.43 -12.01
CA ASP A 96 -3.72 -32.66 -11.69
C ASP A 96 -3.65 -31.15 -11.99
N LYS A 97 -2.59 -30.71 -12.68
CA LYS A 97 -2.54 -29.34 -13.23
C LYS A 97 -3.51 -29.26 -14.42
N GLY A 98 -4.72 -28.77 -14.14
CA GLY A 98 -5.80 -28.61 -15.11
C GLY A 98 -5.42 -27.79 -16.36
N ARG A 99 -6.30 -27.85 -17.37
CA ARG A 99 -6.10 -27.29 -18.74
C ARG A 99 -5.51 -25.88 -18.80
N PHE A 100 -5.73 -25.05 -17.79
CA PHE A 100 -5.23 -23.68 -17.71
C PHE A 100 -3.69 -23.61 -17.69
N PHE A 101 -3.02 -24.48 -16.91
CA PHE A 101 -1.55 -24.49 -16.83
C PHE A 101 -0.88 -25.05 -18.08
N ARG A 102 -1.56 -25.95 -18.83
CA ARG A 102 -1.07 -26.42 -20.13
C ARG A 102 -1.08 -25.34 -21.21
N LEU A 103 -2.04 -24.42 -21.16
CA LEU A 103 -2.10 -23.29 -22.10
C LEU A 103 -1.01 -22.28 -21.77
N PHE A 104 -0.81 -21.97 -20.48
CA PHE A 104 0.25 -21.07 -20.05
C PHE A 104 1.65 -21.58 -20.45
N ASP A 105 1.91 -22.88 -20.26
CA ASP A 105 3.17 -23.51 -20.69
C ASP A 105 3.35 -23.55 -22.21
N LYS A 106 2.27 -23.52 -23.01
CA LYS A 106 2.36 -23.50 -24.47
C LYS A 106 2.76 -22.12 -25.01
N TYR A 107 2.31 -21.05 -24.37
CA TYR A 107 2.59 -19.67 -24.80
C TYR A 107 3.81 -19.06 -24.11
N SER A 108 4.35 -19.68 -23.07
CA SER A 108 5.57 -19.23 -22.38
C SER A 108 6.88 -19.75 -23.00
N GLN A 109 6.82 -20.62 -24.02
CA GLN A 109 8.02 -21.09 -24.70
C GLN A 109 8.58 -20.01 -25.64
N PRO A 110 9.86 -19.62 -25.50
CA PRO A 110 10.48 -18.66 -26.39
C PRO A 110 10.64 -19.26 -27.79
N TYR A 111 10.13 -18.55 -28.80
CA TYR A 111 10.30 -18.91 -30.22
C TYR A 111 11.79 -19.05 -30.56
N LYS A 112 12.17 -20.19 -31.16
CA LYS A 112 13.41 -20.32 -31.94
C LYS A 112 13.18 -19.84 -33.36
#